data_AF-X1VEL8-F1
#
_entry.id   AF-X1VEL8-F1
#
_cell.length_a   1.000
_cell.length_b   1.000
_cell.length_c   1.000
_cell.angle_alpha   90.00
_cell.angle_beta   90.00
_cell.angle_gamma   90.00
#
_symmetry.space_group_name_H-M   'P 1'
#
loop_
_entity.id
_entity.type
_entity.pdbx_description
1 polymer ?
#
loop_
_entity_poly.entity_id
_entity_poly.type
_entity_poly.pdbx_seq_one_letter_code
_entity_poly.pdbx_strand_id
1 'polypeptide(L)'
;AEDIVGLPIIIESFTVHKSKLYDSDFLNVQGIDDYGKKFWFNIGSQPVIETLKSIEGSLPVRCKLEKRTGDKGFDYYILVSAKPSAQGE
;
A
#
# COMPACT_ATOMS: atom_id res chain seq x y z
N ALA A 1 -3.91 8.91 -4.51
CA ALA A 1 -2.90 8.15 -3.74
C ALA A 1 -2.30 9.01 -2.64
N GLU A 2 -2.04 10.30 -2.88
CA GLU A 2 -1.50 11.22 -1.86
C GLU A 2 -2.36 11.28 -0.59
N ASP A 3 -3.68 11.15 -0.70
CA ASP A 3 -4.61 11.21 0.45
C ASP A 3 -4.45 10.08 1.49
N ILE A 4 -3.74 8.98 1.15
CA ILE A 4 -3.52 7.84 2.06
C ILE A 4 -2.05 7.68 2.48
N VAL A 5 -1.14 8.46 1.89
CA VAL A 5 0.28 8.38 2.23
C VAL A 5 0.48 8.84 3.66
N GLY A 6 1.20 8.05 4.45
CA GLY A 6 1.46 8.36 5.86
C GLY A 6 0.33 7.97 6.81
N LEU A 7 -0.82 7.51 6.33
CA LEU A 7 -1.94 7.09 7.17
C LEU A 7 -1.94 5.57 7.40
N PRO A 8 -2.25 5.11 8.63
CA PRO A 8 -2.56 3.70 8.86
C PRO A 8 -3.80 3.29 8.06
N ILE A 9 -3.69 2.15 7.38
CA ILE A 9 -4.75 1.55 6.59
C ILE A 9 -4.77 0.04 6.82
N ILE A 10 -5.91 -0.59 6.62
CA ILE A 10 -6.06 -2.04 6.57
C ILE A 10 -6.26 -2.43 5.11
N ILE A 11 -5.37 -3.22 4.54
CA ILE A 11 -5.51 -3.76 3.19
C ILE A 11 -6.36 -5.03 3.28
N GLU A 12 -7.51 -5.04 2.60
CA GLU A 12 -8.43 -6.18 2.56
C GLU A 12 -8.09 -7.13 1.42
N SER A 13 -7.83 -6.59 0.22
CA SER A 13 -7.56 -7.35 -0.99
C SER A 13 -6.78 -6.51 -2.01
N PHE A 14 -6.18 -7.16 -3.01
CA PHE A 14 -5.59 -6.47 -4.15
C PHE A 14 -5.68 -7.33 -5.42
N THR A 15 -5.66 -6.67 -6.57
CA THR A 15 -5.63 -7.31 -7.90
C THR A 15 -4.44 -6.78 -8.69
N VAL A 16 -3.65 -7.69 -9.27
CA VAL A 16 -2.53 -7.35 -10.16
C VAL A 16 -3.01 -7.20 -11.59
N HIS A 17 -2.71 -6.05 -12.18
CA HIS A 17 -2.95 -5.77 -13.59
C HIS A 17 -1.61 -5.66 -14.33
N LYS A 18 -1.41 -6.57 -15.29
CA LYS A 18 -0.30 -6.46 -16.23
C LYS A 18 -0.58 -5.34 -17.21
N SER A 19 0.23 -4.29 -17.16
CA SER A 19 0.13 -3.23 -18.15
C SER A 19 0.71 -3.70 -19.49
N LYS A 20 -0.02 -3.45 -20.58
CA LYS A 20 0.51 -3.61 -21.95
C LYS A 20 1.07 -2.30 -22.51
N LEU A 21 0.82 -1.18 -21.83
CA LEU A 21 1.12 0.18 -22.31
C LEU A 21 2.21 0.88 -21.50
N TYR A 22 2.51 0.37 -20.31
CA TYR A 22 3.51 0.91 -19.39
C TYR A 22 4.51 -0.21 -19.06
N ASP A 23 5.77 0.14 -18.87
CA ASP A 23 6.86 -0.79 -18.53
C ASP A 23 6.73 -1.40 -17.11
N SER A 24 5.62 -1.17 -16.41
CA SER A 24 5.39 -1.64 -15.05
C SER A 24 3.97 -2.17 -14.84
N ASP A 25 3.87 -3.29 -14.12
CA ASP A 25 2.63 -3.77 -13.52
C ASP A 25 2.04 -2.70 -12.58
N PHE A 26 0.72 -2.69 -12.43
CA PHE A 26 0.05 -1.88 -11.40
C PHE A 26 -0.94 -2.74 -10.61
N LEU A 27 -1.16 -2.34 -9.36
CA LEU A 27 -2.13 -2.94 -8.47
C LEU A 27 -3.34 -2.06 -8.32
N ASN A 28 -4.51 -2.68 -8.20
CA ASN A 28 -5.69 -2.06 -7.60
C ASN A 28 -5.86 -2.67 -6.20
N VAL A 29 -5.83 -1.83 -5.17
CA VAL A 29 -5.83 -2.24 -3.76
C VAL A 29 -7.10 -1.77 -3.09
N GLN A 30 -7.78 -2.68 -2.40
CA GLN A 30 -8.92 -2.38 -1.52
C GLN A 30 -8.42 -2.17 -0.09
N GLY A 31 -8.77 -1.03 0.50
CA GLY A 31 -8.40 -0.72 1.88
C GLY A 31 -9.55 -0.15 2.71
N ILE A 32 -9.33 -0.14 4.03
CA ILE A 32 -10.17 0.52 5.03
C ILE A 32 -9.27 1.45 5.85
N ASP A 33 -9.74 2.67 6.14
CA ASP A 33 -9.07 3.56 7.08
C ASP A 33 -9.45 3.25 8.54
N ASP A 34 -8.87 3.98 9.48
CA ASP A 34 -9.16 3.83 10.92
C ASP A 34 -10.60 4.18 11.31
N TYR A 35 -11.34 4.87 10.44
CA TYR A 35 -12.74 5.24 10.66
C TYR A 35 -13.71 4.21 10.05
N GLY A 36 -13.20 3.12 9.47
CA GLY A 36 -14.02 2.10 8.81
C GLY A 36 -14.46 2.47 7.39
N LYS A 37 -13.94 3.56 6.81
CA LYS A 37 -14.28 3.98 5.45
C LYS A 37 -13.50 3.14 4.45
N LYS A 38 -14.23 2.44 3.59
CA LYS A 38 -13.65 1.66 2.48
C LYS A 38 -13.21 2.55 1.34
N PHE A 39 -12.09 2.22 0.72
CA PHE A 39 -11.57 2.92 -0.45
C PHE A 39 -10.80 1.97 -1.37
N TRP A 40 -10.57 2.44 -2.60
CA TRP A 40 -9.73 1.78 -3.60
C TRP A 40 -8.62 2.73 -4.02
N PHE A 41 -7.43 2.20 -4.25
CA PHE A 41 -6.35 2.97 -4.83
C PHE A 41 -5.51 2.14 -5.78
N ASN A 42 -4.94 2.81 -6.79
CA ASN A 42 -4.03 2.18 -7.73
C ASN A 42 -2.57 2.50 -7.36
N ILE A 43 -1.68 1.52 -7.44
CA ILE A 43 -0.25 1.72 -7.18
C ILE A 43 0.61 0.96 -8.17
N GLY A 44 1.53 1.68 -8.83
CA GLY A 44 2.55 1.14 -9.73
C GLY A 44 3.95 1.19 -9.12
N SER A 45 4.09 0.87 -7.83
CA SER A 45 5.39 0.87 -7.13
C SER A 45 5.88 -0.56 -6.94
N GLN A 46 6.95 -0.95 -7.63
CA GLN A 46 7.48 -2.32 -7.58
C GLN A 46 7.72 -2.84 -6.15
N PRO A 47 8.32 -2.08 -5.21
CA PRO A 47 8.47 -2.51 -3.82
C PRO A 47 7.14 -2.80 -3.11
N VAL A 48 6.10 -2.01 -3.39
CA VAL A 48 4.75 -2.25 -2.84
C VAL A 48 4.15 -3.52 -3.43
N ILE A 49 4.33 -3.73 -4.74
CA ILE A 49 3.84 -4.91 -5.43
C ILE A 49 4.45 -6.19 -4.86
N GLU A 50 5.77 -6.19 -4.67
CA GLU A 50 6.50 -7.33 -4.08
C GLU A 50 6.06 -7.59 -2.65
N THR A 51 5.92 -6.54 -1.85
CA THR A 51 5.46 -6.65 -0.46
C THR A 51 4.06 -7.25 -0.39
N LEU A 52 3.10 -6.76 -1.19
CA LEU A 52 1.73 -7.28 -1.20
C LEU A 52 1.64 -8.74 -1.62
N LYS A 53 2.38 -9.15 -2.64
CA LYS A 53 2.48 -10.56 -3.05
C LYS A 53 3.03 -11.44 -1.92
N SER A 54 4.01 -10.96 -1.15
CA SER A 54 4.60 -11.74 -0.06
C SER A 54 3.64 -11.95 1.14
N ILE A 55 2.66 -11.04 1.34
CA ILE A 55 1.72 -11.08 2.47
C ILE A 55 0.28 -11.45 2.05
N GLU A 56 0.06 -11.86 0.81
CA GLU A 56 -1.28 -12.17 0.26
C GLU A 56 -2.05 -13.17 1.13
N GLY A 57 -1.38 -14.22 1.62
CA GLY A 57 -1.98 -15.22 2.50
C GLY A 57 -2.26 -14.76 3.93
N SER A 58 -1.89 -13.52 4.29
CA SER A 58 -2.06 -12.93 5.62
C SER A 58 -3.04 -11.75 5.63
N LEU A 59 -3.72 -11.48 4.52
CA LEU A 59 -4.75 -10.45 4.47
C LEU A 59 -5.98 -10.86 5.31
N PRO A 60 -6.67 -9.90 5.97
CA PRO A 60 -6.40 -8.46 5.96
C PRO A 60 -5.22 -8.06 6.87
N VAL A 61 -4.44 -7.07 6.44
CA VAL A 61 -3.24 -6.61 7.16
C VAL A 61 -3.25 -5.10 7.40
N ARG A 62 -2.84 -4.68 8.59
CA ARG A 62 -2.68 -3.26 8.94
C ARG A 62 -1.28 -2.77 8.57
N CYS A 63 -1.22 -1.74 7.74
CA CYS A 63 0.03 -1.17 7.22
C CYS A 63 -0.10 0.34 6.99
N LYS A 64 0.98 0.96 6.53
CA LYS A 64 1.02 2.35 6.10
C LYS A 64 1.81 2.45 4.80
N LEU A 65 1.30 3.26 3.86
CA LEU A 65 2.03 3.59 2.64
C LEU A 65 2.98 4.75 2.93
N GLU A 66 4.28 4.57 2.69
CA GLU A 66 5.27 5.63 2.87
C GLU A 66 5.90 6.02 1.54
N LYS A 67 6.14 7.32 1.37
CA LYS A 67 6.97 7.86 0.29
C LYS A 67 8.42 7.93 0.76
N ARG A 68 9.35 7.42 -0.05
CA ARG A 68 10.79 7.44 0.20
C ARG A 68 11.48 8.06 -1.01
N THR A 69 12.56 8.79 -0.79
CA THR A 69 13.40 9.33 -1.86
C THR A 69 14.61 8.42 -2.01
N GLY A 70 14.81 7.84 -3.19
CA GLY A 70 15.95 6.97 -3.46
C GLY A 70 17.24 7.75 -3.74
N ASP A 71 18.37 7.06 -3.73
CA ASP A 71 19.72 7.65 -3.89
C ASP A 71 19.90 8.44 -5.20
N LYS A 72 19.10 8.14 -6.23
CA LYS A 72 19.11 8.81 -7.54
C LYS A 72 18.10 9.97 -7.64
N GLY A 73 17.47 10.37 -6.54
CA GLY A 73 16.49 11.45 -6.49
C GLY A 73 15.09 11.09 -6.98
N PHE A 74 14.84 9.81 -7.31
CA PHE A 74 13.52 9.32 -7.67
C PHE A 74 12.75 8.92 -6.42
N ASP A 75 11.55 9.46 -6.27
CA ASP A 75 10.62 9.07 -5.23
C ASP A 75 9.98 7.71 -5.55
N TYR A 76 9.84 6.87 -4.54
CA TYR A 76 9.16 5.58 -4.62
C TYR A 76 8.30 5.36 -3.38
N TYR A 77 7.37 4.42 -3.47
CA TYR A 77 6.49 4.08 -2.35
C TYR A 77 6.85 2.71 -1.78
N ILE A 78 6.68 2.54 -0.48
CA ILE A 78 6.81 1.27 0.24
C ILE A 78 5.61 1.05 1.15
N LEU A 79 5.33 -0.22 1.47
CA LEU A 79 4.40 -0.59 2.54
C LEU A 79 5.20 -0.97 3.78
N VAL A 80 4.84 -0.38 4.91
CA VAL A 80 5.42 -0.71 6.22
C VAL A 80 4.33 -1.18 7.17
N SER A 81 4.68 -2.06 8.12
CA SER A 81 3.75 -2.43 9.18
C SER A 81 3.36 -1.19 9.99
N ALA A 82 2.06 -1.01 10.22
CA ALA A 82 1.55 0.00 11.14
C ALA A 82 1.21 -0.71 12.44
N LYS A 83 1.95 -0.40 13.52
CA LYS A 83 1.58 -0.85 14.86
C LYS A 83 0.14 -0.39 15.14
N PRO A 84 -0.65 -1.15 15.92
CA PRO A 84 -1.85 -0.59 16.52
C PRO A 84 -1.46 0.70 17.21
N SER A 85 -2.18 1.79 16.94
CA SER A 85 -2.07 2.99 17.76
C SER A 85 -2.26 2.51 19.20
N ALA A 86 -1.26 2.68 20.06
CA ALA A 86 -1.39 2.31 21.46
C ALA A 86 -2.56 3.11 22.03
N GLN A 87 -3.71 2.46 22.14
CA GLN A 87 -4.89 3.03 22.73
C GLN A 87 -4.80 2.66 24.21
N GLY A 88 -4.23 3.59 25.00
CA GLY A 88 -4.20 3.54 26.46
C GLY A 88 -2.82 3.37 27.07
N GLU A 89 -2.24 4.48 27.52
CA GLU A 89 -1.85 4.66 28.92
C GLU A 89 -2.55 5.91 29.45
#